data_AF-A0A2U9NZX1-F1
#
_entry.id   AF-A0A2U9NZX1-F1
#
_cell.length_a   1.000
_cell.length_b   1.000
_cell.length_c   1.000
_cell.angle_alpha   90.00
_cell.angle_beta   90.00
_cell.angle_gamma   90.00
#
_symmetry.space_group_name_H-M   'P 1'
#
loop_
_entity.id
_entity.type
_entity.pdbx_description
1 polymer ?
#
loop_
_entity_poly.entity_id
_entity_poly.type
_entity_poly.pdbx_seq_one_letter_code
_entity_poly.pdbx_strand_id
1 'polypeptide(L)'
;MGYAYYEITRNGETIQAGYSVEVVCEEDGCDEKIDRGLAHLCGAQPGGDEYGCGGYYCGHHLYTGIGPAEGLCARDSKRWQEQEETAST
;
A
#
# COMPACT_ATOMS: atom_id res chain seq x y z
N MET A 1 6.90 14.41 0.34
CA MET A 1 5.73 15.24 0.73
C MET A 1 4.56 14.80 -0.12
N GLY A 2 3.48 14.29 0.49
CA GLY A 2 2.27 13.85 -0.21
C GLY A 2 1.27 14.98 -0.46
N TYR A 3 0.23 14.72 -1.24
CA TYR A 3 -0.88 15.65 -1.49
C TYR A 3 -2.04 15.41 -0.51
N ALA A 4 -2.76 16.48 -0.15
CA ALA A 4 -3.92 16.40 0.75
C ALA A 4 -5.05 15.58 0.11
N TYR A 5 -5.37 15.91 -1.14
CA TYR A 5 -6.46 15.33 -1.90
C TYR A 5 -6.11 15.29 -3.38
N TYR A 6 -6.35 14.17 -4.04
CA TYR A 6 -6.21 13.97 -5.49
C TYR A 6 -7.00 12.71 -5.91
N GLU A 7 -7.16 12.52 -7.23
CA GLU A 7 -7.80 11.34 -7.80
C GLU A 7 -6.76 10.43 -8.45
N ILE A 8 -6.97 9.12 -8.35
CA ILE A 8 -6.13 8.09 -8.96
C ILE A 8 -7.00 7.01 -9.58
N THR A 9 -6.44 6.23 -10.50
CA THR A 9 -7.09 5.03 -11.04
C THR A 9 -6.52 3.80 -10.35
N ARG A 10 -7.38 2.98 -9.72
CA ARG A 10 -7.03 1.68 -9.13
C ARG A 10 -8.03 0.63 -9.63
N ASN A 11 -7.54 -0.48 -10.18
CA ASN A 11 -8.40 -1.56 -10.71
C ASN A 11 -9.45 -1.10 -11.76
N GLY A 12 -9.11 -0.07 -12.55
CA GLY A 12 -10.03 0.51 -13.54
C GLY A 12 -11.07 1.48 -12.98
N GLU A 13 -11.04 1.77 -11.68
CA GLU A 13 -11.94 2.71 -11.02
C GLU A 13 -11.18 3.95 -10.55
N THR A 14 -11.82 5.12 -10.67
CA THR A 14 -11.29 6.36 -10.10
C THR A 14 -11.62 6.43 -8.61
N ILE A 15 -10.61 6.58 -7.76
CA ILE A 15 -10.76 6.75 -6.31
C ILE A 15 -10.07 8.02 -5.84
N GLN A 16 -10.54 8.54 -4.70
CA GLN A 16 -9.92 9.67 -4.00
C GLN A 16 -8.77 9.18 -3.11
N ALA A 17 -7.66 9.91 -3.12
CA ALA A 17 -6.45 9.63 -2.36
C ALA A 17 -5.87 10.91 -1.74
N GLY A 18 -4.94 10.73 -0.79
CA GLY A 18 -4.26 11.82 -0.08
C GLY A 18 -4.54 11.82 1.42
N TYR A 19 -3.72 12.60 2.15
CA TYR A 19 -3.72 12.59 3.61
C TYR A 19 -4.94 13.25 4.27
N SER A 20 -5.83 13.87 3.47
CA SER A 20 -7.13 14.37 3.93
C SER A 20 -8.30 13.47 3.53
N VAL A 21 -8.04 12.29 2.97
CA VAL A 21 -9.05 11.30 2.58
C VAL A 21 -9.06 10.17 3.61
N GLU A 22 -9.99 10.24 4.56
CA GLU A 22 -10.14 9.23 5.61
C GLU A 22 -10.62 7.89 5.03
N VAL A 23 -10.06 6.80 5.56
CA VAL A 23 -10.45 5.43 5.21
C VAL A 23 -10.23 4.50 6.40
N VAL A 24 -10.82 3.31 6.34
CA VAL A 24 -10.48 2.21 7.23
C VAL A 24 -9.36 1.40 6.56
N CYS A 25 -8.43 0.87 7.35
CA CYS A 25 -7.39 -0.05 6.88
C CYS A 25 -7.98 -1.11 5.94
N GLU A 26 -7.36 -1.32 4.78
CA GLU A 26 -7.85 -2.28 3.76
C GLU A 26 -7.41 -3.73 4.03
N GLU A 27 -7.06 -4.04 5.29
CA GLU A 27 -6.81 -5.41 5.73
C GLU A 27 -8.13 -6.02 6.22
N ASP A 28 -8.40 -7.26 5.83
CA ASP A 28 -9.66 -7.91 6.15
C ASP A 28 -9.81 -8.07 7.67
N GLY A 29 -10.88 -7.48 8.22
CA GLY A 29 -11.17 -7.52 9.65
C GLY A 29 -10.42 -6.48 10.51
N CYS A 30 -9.74 -5.51 9.89
CA CYS A 30 -9.16 -4.37 10.60
C CYS A 30 -10.09 -3.15 10.55
N ASP A 31 -10.41 -2.57 11.71
CA ASP A 31 -11.28 -1.39 11.82
C ASP A 31 -10.49 -0.09 12.11
N GLU A 32 -9.17 -0.11 11.96
CA GLU A 32 -8.32 1.05 12.26
C GLU A 32 -8.54 2.18 11.24
N LYS A 33 -8.81 3.38 11.75
CA LYS A 33 -9.00 4.58 10.94
C LYS A 33 -7.65 5.19 10.58
N ILE A 34 -7.48 5.47 9.29
CA ILE A 34 -6.28 6.03 8.69
C ILE A 34 -6.67 7.07 7.63
N ASP A 35 -5.69 7.52 6.85
CA ASP A 35 -5.90 8.26 5.61
C ASP A 35 -5.28 7.55 4.40
N ARG A 36 -5.65 7.99 3.19
CA ARG A 36 -5.05 7.51 1.93
C ARG A 36 -3.77 8.24 1.55
N GLY A 37 -3.00 8.67 2.54
CA GLY A 37 -1.67 9.24 2.37
C GLY A 37 -0.60 8.19 2.12
N LEU A 38 0.57 8.65 1.68
CA LEU A 38 1.70 7.78 1.32
C LEU A 38 2.25 6.99 2.52
N ALA A 39 2.06 7.47 3.76
CA ALA A 39 2.46 6.77 4.97
C ALA A 39 1.70 5.45 5.19
N HIS A 40 0.57 5.28 4.53
CA HIS A 40 -0.27 4.08 4.60
C HIS A 40 -0.26 3.27 3.30
N LEU A 41 0.49 3.70 2.28
CA LEU A 41 0.45 3.11 0.95
C LEU A 41 1.22 1.79 0.90
N CYS A 42 0.61 0.77 0.30
CA CYS A 42 1.29 -0.44 -0.14
C CYS A 42 1.82 -0.27 -1.57
N GLY A 43 3.15 -0.26 -1.71
CA GLY A 43 3.85 0.01 -2.96
C GLY A 43 4.48 1.41 -2.99
N ALA A 44 4.97 1.82 -4.15
CA ALA A 44 5.58 3.14 -4.37
C ALA A 44 4.59 4.12 -5.03
N GLN A 45 3.60 3.62 -5.77
CA GLN A 45 2.64 4.43 -6.51
C GLN A 45 1.19 4.18 -6.07
N PRO A 46 0.46 5.24 -5.69
CA PRO A 46 -0.98 5.18 -5.51
C PRO A 46 -1.66 4.63 -6.79
N GLY A 47 -2.57 3.66 -6.63
CA GLY A 47 -3.21 2.97 -7.75
C GLY A 47 -2.59 1.62 -8.11
N GLY A 48 -1.41 1.33 -7.56
CA GLY A 48 -0.70 0.06 -7.71
C GLY A 48 0.43 0.16 -8.71
N ASP A 49 1.47 -0.64 -8.47
CA ASP A 49 2.66 -0.75 -9.31
C ASP A 49 3.16 -2.20 -9.31
N GLU A 50 4.37 -2.42 -9.83
CA GLU A 50 4.99 -3.76 -9.83
C GLU A 50 5.32 -4.26 -8.41
N TYR A 51 5.41 -3.37 -7.42
CA TYR A 51 5.85 -3.65 -6.06
C TYR A 51 4.69 -3.91 -5.10
N GLY A 52 3.60 -3.14 -5.19
CA GLY A 52 2.45 -3.24 -4.30
C GLY A 52 1.11 -3.01 -4.99
N CYS A 53 0.06 -3.47 -4.32
CA CYS A 53 -1.31 -3.40 -4.83
C CYS A 53 -1.93 -1.99 -4.88
N GLY A 54 -1.26 -0.95 -4.36
CA GLY A 54 -1.84 0.40 -4.26
C GLY A 54 -2.96 0.52 -3.22
N GLY A 55 -3.00 -0.43 -2.28
CA GLY A 55 -3.89 -0.42 -1.12
C GLY A 55 -3.38 0.48 0.01
N TYR A 56 -4.26 0.77 0.98
CA TYR A 56 -3.93 1.59 2.14
C TYR A 56 -4.11 0.82 3.46
N TYR A 57 -3.04 0.76 4.25
CA TYR A 57 -2.93 -0.11 5.42
C TYR A 57 -2.39 0.66 6.62
N CYS A 58 -2.89 0.34 7.82
CA CYS A 58 -2.38 0.89 9.05
C CYS A 58 -0.96 0.38 9.36
N GLY A 59 -0.29 1.00 10.35
CA GLY A 59 1.07 0.62 10.72
C GLY A 59 1.22 -0.82 11.22
N HIS A 60 0.14 -1.48 11.63
CA HIS A 60 0.14 -2.90 11.99
C HIS A 60 0.15 -3.85 10.77
N HIS A 61 -0.36 -3.38 9.63
CA HIS A 61 -0.50 -4.17 8.40
C HIS A 61 0.43 -3.69 7.28
N LEU A 62 1.26 -2.69 7.55
CA LEU A 62 2.27 -2.16 6.64
C LEU A 62 3.68 -2.55 7.09
N TYR A 63 4.33 -3.41 6.32
CA TYR A 63 5.67 -3.92 6.57
C TYR A 63 6.69 -3.05 5.85
N THR A 64 7.64 -2.50 6.59
CA THR A 64 8.73 -1.67 6.05
C THR A 64 10.00 -2.49 5.88
N GLY A 65 10.86 -2.08 4.93
CA GLY A 65 12.14 -2.75 4.68
C GLY A 65 12.03 -4.11 3.99
N ILE A 66 10.86 -4.45 3.41
CA ILE A 66 10.67 -5.62 2.56
C ILE A 66 10.46 -5.12 1.12
N GLY A 67 11.29 -5.58 0.20
CA GLY A 67 11.25 -5.16 -1.20
C GLY A 67 11.67 -3.69 -1.43
N PRO A 68 11.41 -3.15 -2.64
CA PRO A 68 11.90 -1.83 -3.06
C PRO A 68 10.94 -0.65 -2.75
N ALA A 69 9.80 -0.93 -2.13
CA ALA A 69 8.83 0.09 -1.72
C ALA A 69 9.02 0.51 -0.25
N GLU A 70 8.52 1.69 0.13
CA GLU A 70 8.60 2.18 1.52
C GLU A 70 7.76 1.35 2.49
N GLY A 71 6.66 0.77 2.01
CA GLY A 71 5.78 -0.11 2.77
C GLY A 71 5.02 -1.08 1.89
N LEU A 72 4.81 -2.31 2.38
CA LEU A 72 4.04 -3.36 1.71
C LEU A 72 3.02 -3.96 2.66
N CYS A 73 1.86 -4.37 2.13
CA CYS A 73 0.90 -5.18 2.86
C CYS A 73 1.41 -6.62 3.04
N ALA A 74 0.78 -7.41 3.91
CA ALA A 74 1.19 -8.79 4.18
C ALA A 74 1.27 -9.65 2.91
N ARG A 75 0.31 -9.47 1.99
CA ARG A 75 0.23 -10.23 0.73
C ARG A 75 1.41 -9.93 -0.19
N ASP A 76 1.69 -8.64 -0.44
CA ASP A 76 2.77 -8.22 -1.33
C ASP A 76 4.14 -8.47 -0.70
N SER A 77 4.30 -8.24 0.62
CA SER A 77 5.52 -8.56 1.37
C SER A 77 5.92 -10.03 1.21
N LYS A 78 4.97 -10.95 1.37
CA LYS A 78 5.21 -12.39 1.17
C LYS A 78 5.64 -12.70 -0.27
N ARG A 79 4.97 -12.11 -1.26
CA ARG A 79 5.29 -12.28 -2.68
C ARG A 79 6.73 -11.85 -3.00
N TRP A 80 7.25 -10.81 -2.33
CA TRP A 80 8.63 -10.35 -2.52
C TRP A 80 9.65 -11.29 -1.89
N GLN A 81 9.41 -11.74 -0.66
CA GLN A 81 10.30 -12.70 0.02
C GLN A 81 10.49 -13.97 -0.81
N GLU A 82 9.40 -14.54 -1.31
CA GLU A 82 9.45 -15.74 -2.15
C GLU A 82 10.26 -15.52 -3.45
N GLN A 83 10.18 -14.34 -4.05
CA GLN A 83 10.96 -13.98 -5.25
C GLN A 83 12.47 -13.88 -4.95
N GLU A 84 12.86 -13.24 -3.85
CA GLU A 84 14.27 -13.12 -3.45
C GLU A 84 14.89 -14.50 -3.14
N GLU A 85 14.12 -15.40 -2.52
CA GLU A 85 14.53 -16.77 -2.26
C GLU A 85 14.77 -17.55 -3.56
N THR A 86 13.86 -17.41 -4.55
CA THR A 86 14.04 -18.06 -5.86
C THR A 86 15.17 -17.47 -6.69
N ALA A 87 15.45 -16.17 -6.57
CA ALA A 87 16.57 -15.51 -7.27
C ALA A 87 17.95 -15.87 -6.69
N SER A 88 17.96 -16.43 -5.48
CA SER A 88 19.18 -16.84 -4.76
C SER A 88 19.55 -18.32 -4.98
N THR A 89 18.77 -19.07 -5.77
CA THR A 89 19.00 -20.49 -6.12
C THR A 89 19.45 -20.62 -7.57
#